data_AF-A0A0C1V7V3-F1
#
_entry.id   AF-A0A0C1V7V3-F1
#
_cell.length_a   1.000
_cell.length_b   1.000
_cell.length_c   1.000
_cell.angle_alpha   90.00
_cell.angle_beta   90.00
_cell.angle_gamma   90.00
#
_symmetry.space_group_name_H-M   'P 1'
#
loop_
_entity.id
_entity.type
_entity.pdbx_description
1 polymer ?
#
loop_
_entity_poly.entity_id
_entity_poly.type
_entity_poly.pdbx_seq_one_letter_code
_entity_poly.pdbx_strand_id
1 'polypeptide(L)'
;MHETDMTKALIITLREWWESQPERPPVERVFLTVGQFTCVEPASLQFAFEVQTRGTFLDGAELVIQETPLIAFCHPCQAEYRPEMGLQYACPTCRSPLDDIRSGRELKIDRVQYTQPERSGNSPTP
;
A
#
# COMPACT_ATOMS: atom_id res chain seq x y z
N MET A 1 -2.86 8.41 16.16
CA MET A 1 -2.08 7.14 16.14
C MET A 1 -1.76 6.90 14.69
N HIS A 2 -0.48 6.93 14.30
CA HIS A 2 -0.05 7.11 12.89
C HIS A 2 -0.72 6.12 11.92
N GLU A 3 -0.87 4.86 12.33
CA GLU A 3 -1.45 3.77 11.52
C GLU A 3 -2.97 3.88 11.33
N THR A 4 -3.69 4.36 12.35
CA THR A 4 -5.14 4.56 12.26
C THR A 4 -5.47 5.67 11.25
N ASP A 5 -4.66 6.73 11.21
CA ASP A 5 -4.86 7.85 10.30
C ASP A 5 -4.53 7.46 8.85
N MET A 6 -3.50 6.64 8.64
CA MET A 6 -3.19 6.05 7.33
C MET A 6 -4.30 5.12 6.82
N THR A 7 -4.82 4.26 7.69
CA THR A 7 -5.92 3.34 7.34
C THR A 7 -7.20 4.11 7.00
N LYS A 8 -7.49 5.19 7.72
CA LYS A 8 -8.62 6.07 7.41
C LYS A 8 -8.48 6.73 6.04
N ALA A 9 -7.30 7.29 5.74
CA ALA A 9 -7.04 7.88 4.44
C ALA A 9 -7.23 6.86 3.30
N LEU A 10 -6.73 5.63 3.50
CA LEU A 10 -6.94 4.52 2.57
C LEU A 10 -8.44 4.24 2.33
N ILE A 11 -9.22 4.08 3.41
CA ILE A 11 -10.65 3.79 3.33
C ILE A 11 -11.42 4.93 2.64
N ILE A 12 -11.04 6.19 2.89
CA ILE A 12 -11.64 7.36 2.24
C ILE A 12 -11.37 7.32 0.74
N THR A 13 -10.12 7.12 0.31
CA THR A 13 -9.77 7.04 -1.11
C THR A 13 -10.48 5.88 -1.81
N LEU A 14 -10.55 4.70 -1.15
CA LEU A 14 -11.28 3.55 -1.68
C LEU A 14 -12.78 3.83 -1.78
N ARG A 15 -13.35 4.57 -0.83
CA ARG A 15 -14.76 4.96 -0.84
C ARG A 15 -15.05 5.91 -2.00
N GLU A 16 -14.24 6.93 -2.18
CA GLU A 16 -14.38 7.88 -3.30
C GLU A 16 -14.32 7.16 -4.65
N TRP A 17 -13.34 6.24 -4.80
CA TRP A 17 -13.25 5.40 -5.98
C TRP A 17 -14.50 4.53 -6.15
N TRP A 18 -14.97 3.86 -5.10
CA TRP A 18 -16.13 2.97 -5.14
C TRP A 18 -17.43 3.73 -5.45
N GLU A 19 -17.62 4.92 -4.88
CA GLU A 19 -18.76 5.80 -5.16
C GLU A 19 -18.76 6.31 -6.61
N SER A 20 -17.58 6.46 -7.22
CA SER A 20 -17.45 6.80 -8.64
C SER A 20 -17.78 5.64 -9.59
N GLN A 21 -17.79 4.40 -9.09
CA GLN A 21 -18.16 3.24 -9.89
C GLN A 21 -19.69 3.14 -10.01
N PRO A 22 -20.24 3.02 -11.23
CA PRO A 22 -21.69 2.95 -11.43
C PRO A 22 -22.32 1.69 -10.80
N GLU A 23 -21.59 0.58 -10.75
CA GLU A 23 -22.08 -0.72 -10.30
C GLU A 23 -21.68 -1.06 -8.86
N ARG A 24 -20.84 -0.22 -8.23
CA ARG A 24 -20.40 -0.38 -6.83
C ARG A 24 -20.05 -1.83 -6.47
N PRO A 25 -19.14 -2.45 -7.23
CA PRO A 25 -18.89 -3.88 -7.10
C PRO A 25 -18.32 -4.22 -5.72
N PRO A 26 -18.57 -5.45 -5.21
CA PRO A 26 -17.95 -5.94 -3.99
C PRO A 26 -16.43 -6.04 -4.19
N VAL A 27 -15.68 -5.41 -3.28
CA VAL A 27 -14.21 -5.47 -3.27
C VAL A 27 -13.78 -6.76 -2.58
N GLU A 28 -12.94 -7.54 -3.26
CA GLU A 28 -12.42 -8.80 -2.72
C GLU A 28 -11.07 -8.59 -2.07
N ARG A 29 -10.16 -7.88 -2.75
CA ARG A 29 -8.79 -7.67 -2.28
C ARG A 29 -8.27 -6.29 -2.63
N VAL A 30 -7.54 -5.68 -1.71
CA VAL A 30 -6.85 -4.41 -1.91
C VAL A 30 -5.36 -4.67 -1.80
N PHE A 31 -4.59 -4.33 -2.83
CA PHE A 31 -3.14 -4.43 -2.86
C PHE A 31 -2.55 -3.09 -2.46
N LEU A 32 -1.78 -3.07 -1.39
CA LEU A 32 -1.14 -1.87 -0.84
C LEU A 32 0.38 -2.06 -0.84
N THR A 33 1.12 -1.15 -1.46
CA THR A 33 2.57 -1.11 -1.32
C THR A 33 2.93 -0.22 -0.12
N VAL A 34 3.69 -0.78 0.81
CA VAL A 34 4.17 -0.09 2.02
C VAL A 34 5.69 -0.17 2.02
N GLY A 35 6.34 0.99 2.02
CA GLY A 35 7.77 1.08 2.11
C GLY A 35 8.24 0.89 3.54
N GLN A 36 9.36 0.18 3.72
CA GLN A 36 9.89 -0.17 5.04
C GLN A 36 10.16 1.07 5.92
N PHE A 37 10.49 2.23 5.35
CA PHE A 37 10.74 3.49 6.07
C PHE A 37 9.52 4.02 6.82
N THR A 38 8.31 3.57 6.48
CA THR A 38 7.08 3.97 7.18
C THR A 38 7.00 3.37 8.60
N CYS A 39 7.85 2.39 8.93
CA CYS A 39 7.85 1.68 10.22
C CYS A 39 6.48 1.07 10.56
N VAL A 40 5.64 0.80 9.56
CA VAL A 40 4.31 0.22 9.74
C VAL A 40 4.43 -1.28 9.83
N GLU A 41 3.78 -1.86 10.83
CA GLU A 41 3.66 -3.31 10.92
C GLU A 41 2.47 -3.79 10.05
N PRO A 42 2.71 -4.64 9.03
CA PRO A 42 1.65 -5.08 8.12
C PRO A 42 0.47 -5.74 8.84
N ALA A 43 0.73 -6.55 9.86
CA ALA A 43 -0.30 -7.21 10.65
C ALA A 43 -1.18 -6.20 11.40
N SER A 44 -0.58 -5.15 11.96
CA SER A 44 -1.30 -4.08 12.65
C SER A 44 -2.18 -3.28 11.69
N LEU A 45 -1.69 -3.00 10.47
CA LEU A 45 -2.45 -2.30 9.44
C LEU A 45 -3.59 -3.15 8.85
N GLN A 46 -3.36 -4.45 8.64
CA GLN A 46 -4.41 -5.40 8.24
C GLN A 46 -5.52 -5.50 9.28
N PHE A 47 -5.16 -5.61 10.56
CA PHE A 47 -6.13 -5.65 11.65
C PHE A 47 -6.92 -4.34 11.75
N ALA A 48 -6.23 -3.19 11.68
CA ALA A 48 -6.88 -1.89 11.71
C ALA A 48 -7.82 -1.68 10.50
N PHE A 49 -7.46 -2.22 9.33
CA PHE A 49 -8.31 -2.23 8.15
C PHE A 49 -9.54 -3.08 8.39
N GLU A 50 -9.40 -4.35 8.76
CA GLU A 50 -10.51 -5.27 9.00
C GLU A 50 -11.52 -4.70 10.02
N VAL A 51 -11.03 -4.16 11.13
CA VAL A 51 -11.90 -3.57 12.16
C VAL A 51 -12.67 -2.35 11.64
N GLN A 52 -12.04 -1.52 10.80
CA GLN A 52 -12.65 -0.30 10.26
C GLN A 52 -13.53 -0.54 9.03
N THR A 53 -13.31 -1.64 8.31
CA THR A 53 -14.08 -2.01 7.12
C THR A 53 -15.30 -2.85 7.42
N ARG A 54 -15.40 -3.42 8.64
CA ARG A 54 -16.59 -4.13 9.11
C ARG A 54 -17.87 -3.32 8.92
N GLY A 55 -18.85 -3.89 8.24
CA GLY A 55 -20.14 -3.26 7.93
C GLY A 55 -20.09 -2.19 6.82
N THR A 56 -19.02 -2.16 6.02
CA THR A 56 -18.87 -1.24 4.88
C THR A 56 -18.79 -1.99 3.54
N PHE A 57 -18.57 -1.27 2.43
CA PHE A 57 -18.35 -1.87 1.10
C PHE A 57 -17.05 -2.69 0.97
N LEU A 58 -16.17 -2.60 1.97
CA LEU A 58 -14.94 -3.38 2.11
C LEU A 58 -15.09 -4.51 3.15
N ASP A 59 -16.32 -4.78 3.61
CA ASP A 59 -16.58 -5.89 4.53
C ASP A 59 -16.24 -7.22 3.85
N GLY A 60 -15.36 -8.00 4.46
CA GLY A 60 -14.82 -9.23 3.89
C GLY A 60 -13.69 -9.04 2.85
N ALA A 61 -13.26 -7.81 2.58
CA ALA A 61 -12.12 -7.56 1.69
C ALA A 61 -10.78 -7.87 2.38
N GLU A 62 -9.88 -8.55 1.68
CA GLU A 62 -8.52 -8.85 2.15
C GLU A 62 -7.56 -7.71 1.80
N LEU A 63 -6.78 -7.24 2.78
CA LEU A 63 -5.72 -6.26 2.53
C LEU A 63 -4.37 -6.97 2.34
N VAL A 64 -3.91 -7.00 1.10
CA VAL A 64 -2.62 -7.57 0.71
C VAL A 64 -1.56 -6.48 0.74
N ILE A 65 -0.65 -6.55 1.70
CA ILE A 65 0.43 -5.57 1.87
C ILE A 65 1.70 -6.12 1.21
N GLN A 66 2.28 -5.34 0.32
CA GLN A 66 3.59 -5.60 -0.29
C GLN A 66 4.62 -4.65 0.30
N GLU A 67 5.60 -5.21 1.00
CA GLU A 67 6.68 -4.45 1.59
C GLU A 67 7.78 -4.17 0.56
N THR A 68 8.15 -2.89 0.45
CA THR A 68 9.26 -2.46 -0.40
C THR A 68 10.47 -2.09 0.46
N PRO A 69 11.66 -2.65 0.18
CA PRO A 69 12.85 -2.38 0.98
C PRO A 69 13.26 -0.91 0.89
N LEU A 70 13.85 -0.41 1.97
CA LEU A 70 14.46 0.92 1.98
C LEU A 70 15.75 0.93 1.15
N ILE A 71 15.73 1.69 0.05
CA ILE A 71 16.88 1.88 -0.84
C ILE A 71 17.25 3.36 -0.82
N ALA A 72 18.49 3.61 -0.45
CA ALA A 72 19.11 4.92 -0.42
C ALA A 72 20.16 5.03 -1.52
N PHE A 73 20.31 6.21 -2.08
CA PHE A 73 21.39 6.51 -3.03
C PHE A 73 22.41 7.44 -2.36
N CYS A 74 23.68 7.05 -2.45
CA CYS A 74 24.78 7.87 -1.98
C CYS A 74 25.39 8.62 -3.16
N HIS A 75 25.20 9.95 -3.23
CA HIS A 75 25.82 10.77 -4.27
C HIS A 75 27.36 10.70 -4.27
N PRO A 76 28.05 10.77 -3.12
CA PRO A 76 29.52 10.64 -3.08
C PRO A 76 30.06 9.30 -3.58
N CYS A 77 29.37 8.19 -3.27
CA CYS A 77 29.79 6.86 -3.69
C CYS A 77 29.19 6.44 -5.04
N GLN A 78 28.24 7.21 -5.57
CA GLN A 78 27.39 6.88 -6.71
C GLN A 78 26.83 5.46 -6.65
N ALA A 79 26.42 5.03 -5.45
CA ALA A 79 26.00 3.67 -5.19
C ALA A 79 24.71 3.65 -4.38
N GLU A 80 23.85 2.69 -4.72
CA GLU A 80 22.67 2.36 -3.93
C GLU A 80 23.07 1.49 -2.74
N TYR A 81 22.47 1.76 -1.59
CA TYR A 81 22.67 0.99 -0.37
C TYR A 81 21.34 0.83 0.36
N ARG A 82 21.24 -0.21 1.16
CA ARG A 82 20.05 -0.52 1.96
C ARG A 82 20.35 -0.18 3.42
N PRO A 83 19.94 0.99 3.93
CA PRO A 83 20.12 1.29 5.33
C PRO A 83 19.20 0.38 6.17
N GLU A 84 19.79 -0.35 7.10
CA GLU A 84 19.03 -1.14 8.08
C GLU A 84 18.55 -0.22 9.22
N MET A 85 17.28 -0.38 9.62
CA MET A 85 16.73 0.37 10.75
C MET A 85 17.52 0.09 12.03
N GLY A 86 18.18 1.13 12.56
CA GLY A 86 19.00 1.05 13.77
C GLY A 86 20.50 1.22 13.51
N LEU A 87 20.96 1.02 12.27
CA LEU A 87 22.28 1.46 11.81
C LEU A 87 22.13 2.89 11.31
N GLN A 88 22.93 3.81 11.88
CA GLN A 88 22.92 5.25 11.60
C GLN A 88 22.61 5.51 10.12
N TYR A 89 21.57 6.31 9.83
CA TYR A 89 21.10 6.66 8.48
C TYR A 89 22.21 7.35 7.66
N ALA A 90 23.18 6.56 7.21
CA ALA A 90 24.41 7.00 6.60
C ALA A 90 24.94 5.90 5.68
N CYS A 91 25.68 6.32 4.66
CA CYS A 91 26.31 5.39 3.74
C CYS A 91 27.37 4.56 4.48
N PRO A 92 27.38 3.22 4.37
CA PRO A 92 28.38 2.37 5.02
C PRO A 92 29.81 2.62 4.50
N THR A 93 29.94 3.15 3.28
CA THR A 93 31.23 3.37 2.63
C THR A 93 31.87 4.71 3.01
N CYS A 94 31.13 5.82 2.89
CA CYS A 94 31.66 7.17 3.12
C CYS A 94 31.14 7.84 4.40
N ARG A 95 30.18 7.23 5.11
CA ARG A 95 29.49 7.80 6.28
C ARG A 95 28.77 9.12 6.02
N SER A 96 28.55 9.50 4.76
CA SER A 96 27.66 10.61 4.43
C SER A 96 26.25 10.32 4.91
N PRO A 97 25.51 11.34 5.41
CA PRO A 97 24.15 11.17 5.85
C PRO A 97 23.24 10.70 4.71
N LEU A 98 22.15 10.02 5.07
CA LEU A 98 21.09 9.66 4.16
C LEU A 98 20.43 10.92 3.61
N ASP A 99 20.67 11.21 2.33
CA ASP A 99 20.16 12.40 1.66
C ASP A 99 19.10 12.05 0.59
N ASP A 100 19.35 10.99 -0.18
CA ASP A 100 18.49 10.55 -1.29
C ASP A 100 17.91 9.17 -1.02
N ILE A 101 16.58 9.10 -0.79
CA ILE A 101 15.84 7.85 -0.61
C ILE A 101 15.12 7.54 -1.93
N ARG A 102 15.56 6.47 -2.59
CA ARG A 102 15.02 6.01 -3.87
C ARG A 102 13.80 5.13 -3.71
N SER A 103 13.73 4.37 -2.62
CA SER A 103 12.63 3.47 -2.33
C SER A 103 12.51 3.20 -0.83
N GLY A 104 11.35 2.73 -0.37
CA GLY A 104 11.01 2.48 1.02
C GLY A 104 10.14 3.55 1.67
N ARG A 105 9.74 4.61 0.95
CA ARG A 105 8.81 5.66 1.42
C ARG A 105 7.42 5.57 0.82
N GLU A 106 7.17 4.51 0.05
CA GLU A 106 5.92 4.33 -0.67
C GLU A 106 4.79 4.01 0.31
N LEU A 107 3.66 4.68 0.13
CA LEU A 107 2.39 4.30 0.74
C LEU A 107 1.33 4.52 -0.34
N LYS A 108 1.06 3.47 -1.12
CA LYS A 108 0.19 3.58 -2.30
C LYS A 108 -0.67 2.34 -2.49
N ILE A 109 -1.88 2.57 -2.98
CA ILE A 109 -2.77 1.50 -3.46
C ILE A 109 -2.23 1.07 -4.82
N ASP A 110 -1.77 -0.18 -4.92
CA ASP A 110 -1.26 -0.74 -6.18
C ASP A 110 -2.43 -1.12 -7.09
N ARG A 111 -3.40 -1.87 -6.53
CA ARG A 111 -4.56 -2.36 -7.26
C ARG A 111 -5.71 -2.71 -6.33
N VAL A 112 -6.94 -2.60 -6.85
CA VAL A 112 -8.15 -3.09 -6.19
C VAL A 112 -8.73 -4.22 -7.04
N GLN A 113 -8.90 -5.40 -6.45
CA GLN A 113 -9.58 -6.54 -7.05
C GLN A 113 -11.03 -6.55 -6.56
N TYR A 114 -11.97 -6.59 -7.50
CA TYR A 114 -13.40 -6.59 -7.25
C TYR A 114 -14.08 -7.53 -8.24
N THR A 115 -15.20 -8.12 -7.82
CA THR A 115 -16.00 -8.94 -8.73
C THR A 115 -16.97 -8.04 -9.50
N GLN A 116 -16.83 -8.00 -10.82
CA GLN A 116 -17.83 -7.36 -11.66
C GLN A 116 -19.09 -8.22 -11.66
N PRO A 117 -20.28 -7.64 -11.39
CA PRO A 117 -21.52 -8.37 -11.65
C PRO A 117 -21.54 -8.69 -13.14
N GLU A 118 -21.70 -9.97 -13.47
CA GLU A 118 -21.74 -10.44 -14.85
C GLU A 118 -22.80 -9.63 -15.61
N ARG A 119 -22.37 -8.80 -16.56
CA ARG A 119 -23.29 -8.34 -17.60
C ARG A 119 -23.59 -9.57 -18.43
N SER A 120 -24.76 -10.15 -18.21
CA SER A 120 -25.38 -11.13 -19.12
C SER A 120 -25.53 -10.52 -20.52
N GLY A 121 -24.42 -10.52 -21.26
CA GLY A 121 -24.34 -10.24 -22.67
C GLY A 121 -24.50 -11.55 -23.41
N ASN A 122 -25.75 -11.97 -23.55
CA ASN A 122 -26.16 -13.03 -24.46
C ASN A 122 -25.56 -12.75 -25.85
N SER A 123 -24.66 -13.59 -26.33
CA SER A 123 -24.16 -13.55 -27.71
C SER A 123 -24.64 -14.82 -28.44
N PRO A 124 -25.46 -14.70 -29.50
CA PRO A 124 -25.81 -15.83 -30.33
C PRO A 124 -24.60 -16.24 -31.18
N THR A 125 -24.33 -17.54 -31.17
CA THR A 125 -23.37 -18.28 -32.01
C THR A 125 -23.50 -17.95 -33.50
N PRO A 126 -22.40 -17.84 -34.27
CA PRO A 126 -22.40 -18.12 -35.70
C PRO A 126 -22.40 -19.62 -36.02
#